data_AF-A0A7X2CF94-F1
#
_entry.id   AF-A0A7X2CF94-F1
#
_cell.length_a   1.000
_cell.length_b   1.000
_cell.length_c   1.000
_cell.angle_alpha   90.00
_cell.angle_beta   90.00
_cell.angle_gamma   90.00
#
_symmetry.space_group_name_H-M   'P 1'
#
loop_
_entity.id
_entity.type
_entity.pdbx_description
1 polymer ?
#
loop_
_entity_poly.entity_id
_entity_poly.type
_entity_poly.pdbx_seq_one_letter_code
_entity_poly.pdbx_strand_id
1 'polypeptide(L)'
;MKKKKRKSGVREKSARQNVATLEKAISDIEAKLSLAKGREAWGLEQQLRIYREELRVQKIHVISKLSSVPHFVVDGSYGSNN
;
A
#
# COMPACT_ATOMS: atom_id res chain seq x y z
N MET A 1 14.00 23.31 24.89
CA MET A 1 13.92 21.84 24.92
C MET A 1 13.88 21.28 23.50
N LYS A 2 14.91 20.54 23.05
CA LYS A 2 14.91 19.87 21.74
C LYS A 2 13.98 18.64 21.80
N LYS A 3 12.92 18.61 20.99
CA LYS A 3 12.01 17.45 20.87
C LYS A 3 12.78 16.27 20.26
N LYS A 4 13.00 15.20 21.02
CA LYS A 4 13.62 13.95 20.53
C LYS A 4 12.67 13.31 19.52
N LYS A 5 13.04 13.27 18.24
CA LYS A 5 12.31 12.52 17.21
C LYS A 5 12.39 11.03 17.56
N ARG A 6 11.27 10.43 17.94
CA ARG A 6 11.17 8.96 18.15
C ARG A 6 11.48 8.30 16.81
N LYS A 7 12.57 7.52 16.73
CA LYS A 7 12.84 6.65 15.59
C LYS A 7 11.89 5.46 15.68
N SER A 8 10.70 5.55 15.08
CA SER A 8 9.83 4.39 14.88
C SER A 8 10.48 3.50 13.82
N GLY A 9 11.26 2.52 14.29
CA GLY A 9 12.12 1.66 13.48
C GLY A 9 11.41 0.52 12.75
N VAL A 10 10.09 0.58 12.57
CA VAL A 10 9.39 -0.35 11.68
C VAL A 10 9.27 0.35 10.33
N ARG A 11 10.09 -0.07 9.37
CA ARG A 11 9.90 0.32 7.97
C ARG A 11 8.53 -0.21 7.55
N GLU A 12 7.56 0.70 7.50
CA GLU A 12 6.25 0.42 6.94
C GLU A 12 6.44 -0.20 5.55
N LYS A 13 5.83 -1.36 5.30
CA LYS A 13 5.95 -2.04 4.01
C LYS A 13 5.55 -1.07 2.91
N SER A 14 6.39 -0.95 1.89
CA SER A 14 6.06 -0.10 0.75
C SER A 14 4.79 -0.61 0.06
N ALA A 15 4.03 0.29 -0.57
CA ALA A 15 2.82 -0.09 -1.29
C ALA A 15 3.09 -1.21 -2.33
N ARG A 16 4.28 -1.21 -2.97
CA ARG A 16 4.72 -2.30 -3.86
C ARG A 16 4.88 -3.65 -3.15
N GLN A 17 5.45 -3.66 -1.95
CA GLN A 17 5.57 -4.87 -1.14
C GLN A 17 4.19 -5.37 -0.70
N ASN A 18 3.27 -4.47 -0.35
CA ASN A 18 1.90 -4.85 0.00
C ASN A 18 1.15 -5.46 -1.19
N VAL A 19 1.29 -4.88 -2.40
CA VAL A 19 0.75 -5.46 -3.64
C VAL A 19 1.26 -6.88 -3.86
N ALA A 20 2.58 -7.11 -3.80
CA ALA A 20 3.15 -8.44 -3.99
C ALA A 20 2.67 -9.45 -2.93
N THR A 21 2.48 -8.99 -1.68
CA THR A 21 1.97 -9.85 -0.60
C THR A 21 0.51 -10.24 -0.84
N LEU A 22 -0.32 -9.29 -1.28
CA LEU A 22 -1.73 -9.51 -1.61
C LEU A 22 -1.89 -10.42 -2.84
N GLU A 23 -1.07 -10.24 -3.88
CA GLU A 23 -1.11 -11.10 -5.08
C GLU A 23 -0.77 -12.55 -4.73
N LYS A 24 0.22 -12.77 -3.85
CA LYS A 24 0.53 -14.11 -3.35
C LYS A 24 -0.64 -14.70 -2.54
N ALA A 25 -1.23 -13.93 -1.64
CA ALA A 25 -2.36 -14.38 -0.83
C ALA A 25 -3.60 -14.73 -1.68
N ILE A 26 -3.86 -13.96 -2.75
CA ILE A 26 -4.92 -14.25 -3.72
C ILE A 26 -4.65 -15.58 -4.42
N SER A 27 -3.42 -15.79 -4.93
CA SER A 27 -3.05 -17.06 -5.58
C SER A 27 -3.20 -18.26 -4.64
N ASP A 28 -2.82 -18.12 -3.38
CA ASP A 28 -2.95 -19.17 -2.38
C ASP A 28 -4.43 -19.49 -2.07
N ILE A 29 -5.29 -18.47 -2.04
CA ILE A 29 -6.74 -18.66 -1.85
C ILE A 29 -7.38 -19.28 -3.08
N GLU A 30 -7.04 -18.85 -4.29
CA GLU A 30 -7.57 -19.45 -5.52
C GLU A 30 -7.22 -20.93 -5.62
N ALA A 31 -5.99 -21.31 -5.23
CA ALA A 31 -5.59 -22.70 -5.13
C ALA A 31 -6.45 -23.47 -4.11
N LYS A 32 -6.69 -22.91 -2.92
CA LYS A 32 -7.56 -23.52 -1.89
C LYS A 32 -9.01 -23.60 -2.34
N LEU A 33 -9.50 -22.60 -3.05
CA LEU A 33 -10.88 -22.52 -3.55
C LEU A 33 -11.14 -23.58 -4.62
N SER A 34 -10.13 -23.93 -5.42
CA SER A 34 -10.22 -25.04 -6.38
C SER A 34 -10.45 -26.41 -5.72
N LEU A 35 -10.03 -26.57 -4.45
CA LEU A 35 -10.15 -27.80 -3.67
C LEU A 35 -11.32 -27.75 -2.68
N ALA A 36 -11.76 -26.54 -2.28
CA ALA A 36 -12.83 -26.33 -1.32
C ALA A 36 -14.21 -26.58 -1.94
N LYS A 37 -15.15 -27.08 -1.12
CA LYS A 37 -16.56 -27.29 -1.52
C LYS A 37 -17.52 -26.84 -0.43
N GLY A 38 -18.71 -26.43 -0.83
CA GLY A 38 -19.79 -26.05 0.10
C GLY A 38 -19.50 -24.76 0.85
N ARG A 39 -19.72 -24.75 2.17
CA ARG A 39 -19.62 -23.54 3.02
C ARG A 39 -18.22 -22.92 3.07
N GLU A 40 -17.18 -23.75 2.97
CA GLU A 40 -15.79 -23.28 2.99
C GLU A 40 -15.44 -22.50 1.72
N ALA A 41 -15.95 -22.93 0.56
CA ALA A 41 -15.78 -22.22 -0.70
C ALA A 41 -16.41 -20.82 -0.63
N TRP A 42 -17.61 -20.69 -0.04
CA TRP A 42 -18.26 -19.39 0.13
C TRP A 42 -17.45 -18.43 1.00
N GLY A 43 -16.87 -18.91 2.12
CA GLY A 43 -15.99 -18.10 2.97
C GLY A 43 -14.73 -17.64 2.24
N LEU A 44 -14.10 -18.55 1.49
CA LEU A 44 -12.91 -18.24 0.67
C LEU A 44 -13.23 -17.26 -0.46
N GLU A 45 -14.40 -17.35 -1.10
CA GLU A 45 -14.86 -16.40 -2.12
C GLU A 45 -15.04 -14.99 -1.55
N GLN A 46 -15.65 -14.85 -0.37
CA GLN A 46 -15.76 -13.54 0.29
C GLN A 46 -14.38 -12.97 0.63
N GLN A 47 -13.48 -13.82 1.13
CA GLN A 47 -12.12 -13.40 1.45
C GLN A 47 -11.32 -12.99 0.21
N LEU A 48 -11.48 -13.72 -0.90
CA LEU A 48 -10.91 -13.39 -2.21
C LEU A 48 -11.38 -12.01 -2.69
N ARG A 49 -12.69 -11.72 -2.54
CA ARG A 49 -13.28 -10.43 -2.94
C ARG A 49 -12.67 -9.27 -2.15
N ILE A 50 -12.48 -9.44 -0.84
CA ILE A 50 -11.85 -8.42 0.02
C ILE A 50 -10.40 -8.16 -0.43
N TYR A 51 -9.61 -9.21 -0.63
CA TYR A 51 -8.21 -9.03 -1.05
C TYR A 51 -8.08 -8.42 -2.46
N ARG A 52 -9.01 -8.70 -3.37
CA ARG A 52 -9.04 -8.04 -4.68
C ARG A 52 -9.32 -6.54 -4.57
N GLU A 53 -10.23 -6.13 -3.69
CA GLU A 53 -10.49 -4.69 -3.48
C GLU A 53 -9.29 -4.01 -2.81
N GLU A 54 -8.68 -4.63 -1.80
CA GLU A 54 -7.46 -4.12 -1.17
C GLU A 54 -6.31 -3.98 -2.18
N LEU A 55 -6.15 -4.96 -3.08
CA LEU A 55 -5.16 -4.92 -4.15
C LEU A 55 -5.40 -3.72 -5.07
N ARG A 56 -6.65 -3.44 -5.42
CA ARG A 56 -7.03 -2.30 -6.27
C ARG A 56 -6.64 -0.98 -5.60
N VAL A 57 -6.96 -0.82 -4.32
CA VAL A 57 -6.62 0.38 -3.53
C VAL A 57 -5.10 0.56 -3.43
N GLN A 58 -4.35 -0.52 -3.19
CA GLN A 58 -2.89 -0.47 -3.11
C GLN A 58 -2.25 -0.13 -4.46
N LYS A 59 -2.77 -0.63 -5.58
CA LYS A 59 -2.30 -0.26 -6.92
C LYS A 59 -2.51 1.23 -7.19
N ILE A 60 -3.65 1.81 -6.79
CA ILE A 60 -3.89 3.25 -6.85
C ILE A 60 -2.87 4.03 -6.01
N HIS A 61 -2.54 3.56 -4.79
CA HIS A 61 -1.52 4.19 -3.95
C HIS A 61 -0.13 4.18 -4.59
N VAL A 62 0.24 3.08 -5.26
CA VAL A 62 1.51 3.01 -6.00
C VAL A 62 1.54 4.07 -7.11
N ILE A 63 0.44 4.22 -7.87
CA ILE A 63 0.32 5.23 -8.93
C ILE A 63 0.38 6.64 -8.34
N SER A 64 -0.38 6.92 -7.28
CA SER A 64 -0.43 8.23 -6.62
C SER A 64 0.94 8.66 -6.08
N LYS A 65 1.70 7.74 -5.46
CA LYS A 65 3.08 8.01 -5.01
C LYS A 65 4.06 8.26 -6.15
N LEU A 66 3.79 7.77 -7.36
CA LEU A 66 4.59 8.07 -8.54
C LEU A 66 4.19 9.41 -9.18
N SER A 67 2.92 9.78 -9.07
CA SER A 67 2.34 11.02 -9.61
C SER A 67 2.59 12.25 -8.74
N SER A 68 3.03 12.08 -7.49
CA SER A 68 3.40 13.21 -6.64
C SER A 68 4.61 13.94 -7.22
N VAL A 69 4.35 15.02 -7.97
CA VAL A 69 5.37 15.97 -8.42
C VAL A 69 6.09 16.48 -7.17
N PRO A 70 7.42 16.36 -7.08
CA PRO A 70 8.14 17.00 -6.00
C PRO A 70 7.95 18.51 -6.14
N HIS A 71 7.15 19.11 -5.26
CA HIS A 71 7.15 20.54 -5.07
C HIS A 71 8.52 20.92 -4.51
N PHE A 72 9.41 21.38 -5.38
CA PHE A 72 10.61 22.07 -4.95
C PHE A 72 10.16 23.34 -4.22
N VAL A 73 10.43 23.41 -2.92
CA VAL A 73 10.35 24.66 -2.17
C VAL A 73 11.46 25.53 -2.73
N VAL A 74 11.10 26.45 -3.63
CA VAL A 74 11.99 27.54 -4.02
C VAL A 74 12.04 28.47 -2.81
N ASP A 75 13.10 28.35 -2.02
CA ASP A 75 13.43 29.33 -0.98
C ASP A 75 13.89 30.62 -1.70
N GLY A 76 12.91 31.36 -2.20
CA GLY A 76 13.09 32.68 -2.77
C GLY A 76 13.36 33.66 -1.66
N SER A 77 14.59 33.65 -1.11
CA SER A 77 15.16 34.85 -0.51
C SER A 77 15.36 35.87 -1.63
N TYR A 78 14.29 36.56 -2.02
CA TYR A 78 14.42 37.86 -2.66
C TYR A 78 15.10 38.73 -1.62
N GLY A 79 16.41 38.95 -1.82
CA GLY A 79 17.19 39.89 -1.04
C GLY A 79 16.44 41.21 -1.02
N SER A 80 15.88 41.55 0.13
CA SER A 80 15.51 42.92 0.46
C SER A 80 16.82 43.68 0.53
N ASN A 81 17.32 44.11 -0.62
CA ASN A 81 18.46 45.01 -0.68
C ASN A 81 17.91 46.43 -0.51
N ASN A 82 18.56 47.15 0.41
CA ASN A 82 18.37 48.54 0.82
C ASN A 82 17.90 49.51 -0.27
#